data_AF-A0A7K2BX15-F1
#
_entry.id   AF-A0A7K2BX15-F1
#
_cell.length_a   1.000
_cell.length_b   1.000
_cell.length_c   1.000
_cell.angle_alpha   90.00
_cell.angle_beta   90.00
_cell.angle_gamma   90.00
#
_symmetry.space_group_name_H-M   'P 1'
#
loop_
_entity.id
_entity.type
_entity.pdbx_description
1 polymer ?
#
loop_
_entity_poly.entity_id
_entity_poly.type
_entity_poly.pdbx_seq_one_letter_code
_entity_poly.pdbx_strand_id
1 'polypeptide(L)' 'MARNVLGEELQPCSYDPLTGWFRDGCCNTDSGDYGVHTVCAVMTAEFLEFS' A
#
# COMPACT_ATOMS: atom_id res chain seq x y z
N MET A 1 -8.10 12.01 6.84
CA MET A 1 -8.20 10.55 6.65
C MET A 1 -7.87 10.24 5.21
N ALA A 2 -6.98 9.27 4.96
CA ALA A 2 -6.71 8.80 3.61
C ALA A 2 -7.97 8.12 3.04
N ARG A 3 -8.14 8.17 1.72
CA ARG A 3 -9.29 7.59 1.03
C ARG A 3 -8.84 6.60 -0.04
N ASN A 4 -9.62 5.55 -0.25
CA ASN A 4 -9.41 4.62 -1.35
C ASN A 4 -9.84 5.26 -2.70
N VAL A 5 -9.63 4.55 -3.80
CA VAL A 5 -9.97 5.02 -5.16
C VAL A 5 -11.47 5.22 -5.41
N LEU A 6 -12.33 4.70 -4.52
CA LEU A 6 -13.79 4.88 -4.56
C LEU A 6 -14.23 6.11 -3.74
N GLY A 7 -13.29 6.80 -3.08
CA GLY A 7 -13.57 7.96 -2.25
C GLY A 7 -14.00 7.64 -0.82
N GLU A 8 -13.96 6.35 -0.43
CA GLU A 8 -14.30 5.84 0.90
C GLU A 8 -13.07 5.81 1.81
N GLU A 9 -13.23 5.41 3.07
CA GLU A 9 -12.11 5.24 4.00
C GLU A 9 -11.08 4.22 3.49
N LEU A 10 -9.79 4.55 3.62
CA LEU A 10 -8.72 3.63 3.23
C LEU A 10 -8.67 2.44 4.19
N GLN A 11 -8.81 1.24 3.65
CA GLN A 11 -8.71 0.00 4.41
C GLN A 11 -7.25 -0.48 4.53
N PRO A 12 -6.92 -1.27 5.56
CA PRO A 12 -5.62 -1.93 5.67
C PRO A 12 -5.35 -2.86 4.49
N CYS A 13 -4.12 -2.83 3.99
CA CYS A 13 -3.65 -3.71 2.93
C CYS A 13 -3.12 -5.05 3.50
N SER A 14 -2.28 -5.02 4.54
CA SER A 14 -1.77 -6.24 5.20
C SER A 14 -1.17 -5.94 6.58
N TYR A 15 -1.37 -6.88 7.51
CA TYR A 15 -0.72 -6.89 8.83
C TYR A 15 0.24 -8.06 9.04
N ASP A 16 0.18 -9.08 8.18
CA ASP A 16 1.05 -10.25 8.24
C ASP A 16 1.37 -10.74 6.80
N PRO A 17 2.47 -10.26 6.19
CA PRO A 17 3.46 -9.34 6.75
C PRO A 17 2.94 -7.89 6.87
N LEU A 18 3.46 -7.14 7.85
CA LEU A 18 3.15 -5.72 8.03
C LEU A 18 3.67 -4.88 6.86
N THR A 19 2.78 -4.13 6.21
CA THR A 19 3.08 -3.31 5.02
C THR A 19 2.90 -1.81 5.26
N GLY A 20 2.97 -1.01 4.18
CA GLY A 20 2.75 0.43 4.17
C GLY A 20 4.03 1.23 4.37
N TRP A 21 4.13 2.41 3.75
CA TRP A 21 5.26 3.33 3.91
C TRP A 21 5.53 3.63 5.39
N PHE A 22 4.48 3.91 6.15
CA PHE A 22 4.55 4.19 7.59
C PHE A 22 4.64 2.93 8.47
N ARG A 23 4.61 1.73 7.89
CA ARG A 23 4.51 0.45 8.60
C ARG A 23 3.31 0.36 9.54
N ASP A 24 2.17 0.87 9.09
CA ASP A 24 0.87 0.86 9.80
C ASP A 24 -0.14 -0.11 9.16
N GLY A 25 0.28 -0.85 8.12
CA GLY A 25 -0.56 -1.78 7.37
C GLY A 25 -1.36 -1.15 6.23
N CYS A 26 -1.25 0.16 6.01
CA CYS A 26 -2.06 0.89 5.03
C CYS A 26 -1.20 1.47 3.89
N CYS A 27 -1.80 1.66 2.70
CA CYS A 27 -1.15 2.26 1.53
C CYS A 27 -1.31 3.80 1.50
N ASN A 28 -1.23 4.45 2.67
CA ASN A 28 -1.15 5.90 2.82
C ASN A 28 0.29 6.38 2.58
N THR A 29 0.40 7.63 2.15
CA THR A 29 1.65 8.24 1.70
C THR A 29 1.74 9.69 2.22
N ASP A 30 2.91 10.30 2.10
CA ASP A 30 3.14 11.72 2.35
C ASP A 30 4.19 12.28 1.38
N SER A 31 4.64 13.52 1.59
CA SER A 31 5.65 14.16 0.76
C SER A 31 7.05 13.53 0.86
N GLY A 32 7.31 12.68 1.86
CA GLY A 32 8.57 11.97 2.04
C GLY A 32 8.62 10.62 1.31
N ASP A 33 7.46 10.03 1.01
CA ASP A 33 7.34 8.80 0.23
C ASP A 33 7.46 9.07 -1.28
N TYR A 34 8.69 9.27 -1.75
CA TYR A 34 8.97 9.48 -3.17
C TYR A 34 8.60 8.26 -4.05
N GLY A 35 8.48 7.07 -3.45
CA GLY A 35 8.05 5.86 -4.15
C GLY A 35 6.53 5.76 -4.33
N VAL A 36 5.76 6.59 -3.61
CA VAL A 36 4.30 6.69 -3.67
C VAL A 36 3.63 5.31 -3.52
N HIS A 37 3.91 4.64 -2.40
CA HIS A 37 3.46 3.28 -2.08
C HIS A 37 1.94 3.20 -1.79
N THR A 38 1.12 3.61 -2.77
CA THR A 38 -0.33 3.83 -2.65
C THR A 38 -1.19 2.72 -3.27
N VAL A 39 -0.56 1.73 -3.91
CA VAL A 39 -1.25 0.59 -4.54
C VAL A 39 -1.15 -0.63 -3.62
N CYS A 40 -2.28 -1.07 -3.07
CA CYS A 40 -2.37 -2.39 -2.45
C CYS A 40 -2.54 -3.45 -3.53
N ALA A 41 -1.62 -4.42 -3.58
CA ALA A 41 -1.63 -5.48 -4.58
C ALA A 41 -1.40 -6.85 -3.93
N VAL A 42 -2.01 -7.88 -4.51
CA VAL A 42 -1.73 -9.28 -4.17
C VAL A 42 -0.59 -9.73 -5.07
N MET A 43 0.52 -10.15 -4.46
CA MET A 43 1.71 -10.54 -5.21
C MET A 43 1.49 -11.87 -5.93
N THR A 44 2.03 -11.96 -7.14
CA THR A 44 2.16 -13.22 -7.90
C THR A 44 3.63 -13.51 -8.16
N ALA A 45 3.97 -14.76 -8.47
CA ALA A 45 5.35 -15.14 -8.74
C ALA A 45 5.94 -14.38 -9.95
N GLU A 46 5.13 -14.19 -10.99
CA GLU A 46 5.54 -13.51 -12.22
C GLU A 46 5.86 -12.03 -11.99
N PHE A 47 5.08 -11.35 -11.15
CA PHE A 47 5.35 -9.95 -10.80
C PHE A 47 6.63 -9.82 -9.98
N LEU A 48 6.86 -10.75 -9.04
CA LEU A 48 8.07 -10.78 -8.21
C LEU A 48 9.34 -11.08 -9.01
N GLU A 49 9.25 -11.89 -10.08
CA GLU A 49 10.40 -12.18 -10.96
C GLU A 49 10.73 -11.01 -11.89
N PHE A 50 9.72 -10.22 -12.27
CA PHE A 50 9.90 -9.06 -13.15
C PHE A 50 10.55 -7.85 -12.45
N SER A 51 10.24 -7.63 -11.18
CA SER A 51 10.48 -6.36 -10.46
C SER A 51 11.82 -6.24 -9.77
#